data_AF-A0A7C4UT80-F1
#
_entry.id   AF-A0A7C4UT80-F1
#
_cell.length_a   1.000
_cell.length_b   1.000
_cell.length_c   1.000
_cell.angle_alpha   90.00
_cell.angle_beta   90.00
_cell.angle_gamma   90.00
#
_symmetry.space_group_name_H-M   'P 1'
#
loop_
_entity.id
_entity.type
_entity.pdbx_description
1 polymer ?
#
loop_
_entity_poly.entity_id
_entity_poly.type
_entity_poly.pdbx_seq_one_letter_code
_entity_poly.pdbx_strand_id
1 'polypeptide(L)'
;MASKYMTLRPTRWLDEASSGNYIITVTEKEREMLLRHIEEVFHGSFVRQEIPSCTCGKVFTEKDLLDAPGVYFRKVNVFGKTFTLIEPICPVCKRRVETTYNILN
;
A
#
# COMPACT_ATOMS: atom_id res chain seq x y z
N MET A 1 11.27 -6.88 -42.01
CA MET A 1 11.92 -7.85 -41.10
C MET A 1 12.94 -7.13 -40.24
N ALA A 2 13.13 -7.63 -39.01
CA ALA A 2 13.99 -7.12 -37.92
C ALA A 2 13.35 -6.14 -36.93
N SER A 3 12.61 -6.71 -35.97
CA SER A 3 12.28 -6.10 -34.67
C SER A 3 13.55 -6.04 -33.81
N LYS A 4 13.93 -4.84 -33.35
CA LYS A 4 15.03 -4.63 -32.41
C LYS A 4 14.42 -4.27 -31.05
N TYR A 5 14.21 -5.27 -30.20
CA TYR A 5 13.88 -5.07 -28.80
C TYR A 5 15.08 -4.44 -28.10
N MET A 6 14.96 -3.14 -27.82
CA MET A 6 15.93 -2.40 -27.03
C MET A 6 15.59 -2.65 -25.56
N THR A 7 16.34 -3.56 -24.93
CA THR A 7 16.30 -3.82 -23.50
C THR A 7 16.68 -2.55 -22.75
N LEU A 8 15.68 -1.83 -22.26
CA LEU A 8 15.88 -0.75 -21.29
C LEU A 8 16.20 -1.40 -19.95
N ARG A 9 17.48 -1.35 -19.57
CA ARG A 9 17.95 -1.60 -18.21
C ARG A 9 17.12 -0.72 -17.25
N PRO A 10 16.73 -1.19 -16.06
CA PRO A 10 16.08 -0.33 -15.10
C PRO A 10 17.12 0.65 -14.57
N THR A 11 17.07 1.88 -15.07
CA THR A 11 17.69 3.02 -14.42
C THR A 11 17.01 3.18 -13.07
N ARG A 12 17.78 2.94 -12.01
CA ARG A 12 17.88 3.78 -10.81
C ARG A 12 16.98 5.04 -10.87
N TRP A 13 15.73 4.91 -10.44
CA TRP A 13 14.85 6.04 -10.10
C TRP A 13 14.56 5.96 -8.61
N LEU A 14 15.42 6.66 -7.87
CA LEU A 14 15.26 7.05 -6.47
C LEU A 14 14.62 8.44 -6.46
N ASP A 15 13.55 8.68 -7.22
CA ASP A 15 12.94 10.00 -7.30
C ASP A 15 11.43 9.85 -7.46
N GLU A 16 10.77 9.56 -6.35
CA GLU A 16 9.56 10.25 -5.91
C GLU A 16 9.20 9.68 -4.53
N ALA A 17 9.90 10.22 -3.54
CA ALA A 17 9.44 10.22 -2.17
C ALA A 17 8.10 10.98 -2.09
N SER A 18 7.03 10.30 -2.51
CA SER A 18 5.69 10.53 -2.00
C SER A 18 5.84 10.52 -0.48
N SER A 19 5.58 11.67 0.13
CA SER A 19 5.68 11.96 1.55
C SER A 19 4.64 11.13 2.33
N GLY A 20 4.79 9.82 2.33
CA GLY A 20 4.08 8.90 3.19
C GLY A 20 4.88 8.75 4.46
N ASN A 21 4.32 9.21 5.59
CA ASN A 21 4.85 8.89 6.91
C ASN A 21 5.05 7.37 6.98
N TYR A 22 6.30 6.93 7.09
CA TYR A 22 6.64 5.53 7.29
C TYR A 22 6.70 5.27 8.79
N ILE A 23 6.01 4.22 9.23
CA ILE A 23 5.97 3.84 10.65
C ILE A 23 6.73 2.53 10.78
N ILE A 24 7.87 2.54 11.48
CA ILE A 24 8.75 1.36 11.66
C ILE A 24 8.34 0.55 12.90
N THR A 25 7.56 1.17 13.80
CA THR A 25 7.01 0.53 14.99
C THR A 25 5.66 1.18 15.24
N VAL A 26 4.56 0.44 15.10
CA VAL A 26 3.21 0.98 15.31
C VAL A 26 3.06 1.36 16.79
N THR A 27 3.23 2.65 17.11
CA THR A 27 2.86 3.21 18.41
C THR A 27 1.34 3.17 18.60
N GLU A 28 0.84 3.37 19.82
CA GLU A 28 -0.61 3.32 20.07
C GLU A 28 -1.39 4.31 19.19
N LYS A 29 -0.85 5.51 19.00
CA LYS A 29 -1.44 6.53 18.12
C LYS A 29 -1.47 6.10 16.65
N GLU A 30 -0.41 5.44 16.20
CA GLU A 30 -0.32 4.93 14.83
C GLU A 30 -1.23 3.71 14.61
N ARG A 31 -1.43 2.90 15.65
CA ARG A 31 -2.40 1.80 15.67
C ARG A 31 -3.82 2.33 15.50
N GLU A 32 -4.18 3.38 16.24
CA GLU A 32 -5.49 4.04 16.10
C GLU A 32 -5.70 4.62 14.69
N MET A 33 -4.69 5.26 14.13
CA MET A 33 -4.74 5.76 12.76
C MET A 33 -4.93 4.63 11.74
N LEU A 34 -4.19 3.53 11.91
CA LEU A 34 -4.25 2.38 11.04
C LEU A 34 -5.63 1.72 11.10
N LEU A 35 -6.20 1.52 12.29
CA LEU A 35 -7.55 0.99 12.48
C LEU A 35 -8.61 1.83 11.78
N ARG A 36 -8.52 3.17 11.88
CA ARG A 36 -9.45 4.07 11.20
C ARG A 36 -9.41 3.91 9.69
N HIS A 37 -8.22 3.81 9.13
CA HIS A 37 -8.06 3.63 7.69
C HIS A 37 -8.44 2.21 7.23
N ILE A 38 -8.22 1.18 8.05
CA ILE A 38 -8.70 -0.18 7.78
C ILE A 38 -10.21 -0.17 7.60
N GLU A 39 -10.93 0.47 8.52
CA GLU A 39 -12.39 0.60 8.41
C GLU A 39 -12.80 1.33 7.14
N GLU A 40 -12.13 2.44 6.82
CA GLU A 40 -12.43 3.24 5.63
C GLU A 40 -12.20 2.49 4.31
N VAL A 41 -11.13 1.68 4.21
CA VAL A 41 -10.72 1.09 2.92
C VAL A 41 -11.10 -0.38 2.76
N PHE A 42 -11.35 -1.14 3.83
CA PHE A 42 -11.81 -2.53 3.72
C PHE A 42 -13.32 -2.65 3.94
N HIS A 43 -13.89 -1.83 4.82
CA HIS A 43 -15.30 -1.87 5.21
C HIS A 43 -16.12 -0.68 4.68
N GLY A 44 -15.46 0.31 4.08
CA GLY A 44 -16.11 1.48 3.48
C GLY A 44 -16.96 1.16 2.24
N SER A 45 -17.86 2.10 1.93
CA SER A 45 -18.85 1.97 0.85
C SER A 45 -18.47 2.68 -0.46
N PHE A 46 -17.35 3.41 -0.50
CA PHE A 46 -16.91 4.19 -1.67
C PHE A 46 -15.64 3.63 -2.32
N VAL A 47 -14.64 3.28 -1.52
CA VAL A 47 -13.39 2.70 -1.97
C VAL A 47 -13.18 1.42 -1.22
N ARG A 48 -12.88 0.34 -1.94
CA ARG A 48 -12.51 -0.95 -1.38
C ARG A 48 -11.12 -1.35 -1.84
N GLN A 49 -10.17 -1.27 -0.93
CA GLN A 49 -8.81 -1.74 -1.13
C GLN A 49 -8.81 -3.26 -1.24
N GLU A 50 -8.07 -3.78 -2.21
CA GLU A 50 -7.81 -5.21 -2.32
C GLU A 50 -6.84 -5.67 -1.24
N ILE A 51 -6.98 -6.93 -0.82
CA ILE A 51 -6.09 -7.50 0.19
C ILE A 51 -4.66 -7.47 -0.35
N PRO A 52 -3.72 -6.78 0.32
CA PRO A 52 -2.34 -6.69 -0.14
C PRO A 52 -1.72 -8.08 -0.23
N SER A 53 -1.02 -8.36 -1.33
CA SER A 53 -0.27 -9.61 -1.50
C SER A 53 1.13 -9.31 -2.02
N CYS A 54 2.14 -9.89 -1.35
CA CYS A 54 3.53 -9.76 -1.76
C CYS A 54 3.87 -10.86 -2.77
N THR A 55 4.85 -10.58 -3.65
CA THR A 55 5.35 -11.53 -4.64
C THR A 55 6.00 -12.79 -4.03
N CYS A 56 6.34 -12.79 -2.74
CA CYS A 56 6.77 -13.99 -2.01
C CYS A 56 5.62 -14.91 -1.58
N GLY A 57 4.36 -14.54 -1.87
CA GLY A 57 3.17 -15.29 -1.48
C GLY A 57 2.60 -14.91 -0.12
N LYS A 58 3.21 -13.98 0.63
CA LYS A 58 2.61 -13.45 1.88
C LYS A 58 1.41 -12.57 1.54
N VAL A 59 0.24 -12.97 2.02
CA VAL A 59 -1.01 -12.19 2.00
C VAL A 59 -1.16 -11.47 3.33
N PHE A 60 -1.65 -10.23 3.32
CA PHE A 60 -1.83 -9.40 4.51
C PHE A 60 -3.32 -9.29 4.86
N THR A 61 -3.75 -10.01 5.89
CA THR A 61 -5.05 -9.77 6.52
C THR A 61 -5.04 -8.45 7.29
N GLU A 62 -6.22 -7.95 7.69
CA GLU A 62 -6.32 -6.75 8.55
C GLU A 62 -5.49 -6.88 9.83
N LYS A 63 -5.43 -8.08 10.42
CA LYS A 63 -4.57 -8.35 11.57
C LYS A 63 -3.09 -8.27 11.21
N ASP A 64 -2.69 -8.86 10.08
CA ASP A 64 -1.29 -8.77 9.61
C ASP A 64 -0.86 -7.32 9.34
N LEU A 65 -1.78 -6.41 9.00
CA LEU A 65 -1.47 -4.99 8.83
C LEU A 65 -1.08 -4.33 10.16
N LEU A 66 -1.78 -4.68 11.25
CA LEU A 66 -1.48 -4.17 12.60
C LEU A 66 -0.17 -4.71 13.16
N ASP A 67 0.21 -5.92 12.75
CA ASP A 67 1.44 -6.61 13.17
C ASP A 67 2.58 -6.44 12.15
N ALA A 68 2.37 -5.66 11.09
CA ALA A 68 3.37 -5.44 10.05
C ALA A 68 4.59 -4.69 10.63
N PRO A 69 5.81 -4.99 10.16
CA PRO A 69 7.02 -4.27 10.57
C PRO A 69 7.01 -2.79 10.14
N GLY A 70 6.07 -2.43 9.27
CA GLY A 70 5.74 -1.04 9.00
C GLY A 70 4.66 -0.93 7.96
N VAL A 71 4.07 0.27 7.87
CA VAL A 71 2.99 0.59 6.94
C VAL A 71 3.24 1.94 6.29
N TYR A 72 2.86 2.04 5.02
CA TYR A 72 2.82 3.28 4.25
C TYR A 72 1.38 3.69 4.02
N PHE A 73 1.12 4.98 4.15
CA PHE A 73 -0.17 5.57 3.81
C PHE A 73 -0.09 6.26 2.46
N ARG A 74 -0.79 5.73 1.46
CA ARG A 74 -0.90 6.34 0.14
C ARG A 74 -2.25 7.03 -0.01
N LYS A 75 -2.23 8.34 -0.25
CA LYS A 75 -3.45 9.11 -0.53
C LYS A 75 -3.88 8.94 -1.98
N VAL A 76 -5.17 8.74 -2.20
CA VAL A 76 -5.79 8.67 -3.52
C VAL A 76 -7.00 9.60 -3.57
N ASN A 77 -7.22 10.27 -4.70
CA ASN A 77 -8.38 11.12 -4.91
C ASN A 77 -9.39 10.40 -5.80
N VAL A 78 -10.61 10.22 -5.29
CA VAL A 78 -11.72 9.57 -5.98
C VAL A 78 -12.93 10.50 -5.89
N PHE A 79 -13.43 10.96 -7.05
CA PHE A 79 -14.58 11.87 -7.16
C PHE A 79 -14.51 13.10 -6.22
N GLY A 80 -13.34 13.72 -6.09
CA GLY A 80 -13.13 14.90 -5.26
C GLY A 80 -13.02 14.64 -3.75
N LYS A 81 -13.03 13.37 -3.32
CA LYS A 81 -12.73 12.95 -1.94
C LYS A 81 -11.36 12.28 -1.88
N THR A 82 -10.61 12.54 -0.81
CA THR A 82 -9.32 11.90 -0.56
C THR A 82 -9.48 10.72 0.37
N PHE A 83 -9.02 9.54 -0.07
CA PHE A 83 -8.96 8.31 0.71
C PHE A 83 -7.50 7.94 0.97
N THR A 84 -7.26 7.17 2.04
CA THR A 84 -5.90 6.76 2.41
C THR A 84 -5.77 5.24 2.38
N LEU A 85 -5.07 4.73 1.38
CA LEU A 85 -4.73 3.33 1.24
C LEU A 85 -3.58 2.94 2.17
N ILE A 86 -3.59 1.68 2.59
CA ILE A 86 -2.63 1.08 3.51
C ILE A 86 -1.74 0.11 2.74
N GLU A 87 -0.43 0.32 2.80
CA GLU A 87 0.56 -0.48 2.10
C GLU A 87 1.61 -1.03 3.06
N PRO A 88 1.54 -2.31 3.44
CA PRO A 88 2.43 -2.88 4.43
C PRO A 88 3.84 -3.13 3.90
N ILE A 89 4.82 -3.12 4.78
CA ILE A 89 6.15 -3.66 4.51
C ILE A 89 6.12 -5.17 4.73
N CYS A 90 6.55 -5.93 3.73
CA CYS A 90 6.63 -7.37 3.87
C CYS A 90 7.71 -7.77 4.88
N PRO A 91 7.38 -8.57 5.92
CA PRO A 91 8.38 -9.00 6.90
C PRO A 91 9.42 -9.95 6.31
N VAL A 92 9.11 -10.62 5.19
CA VAL A 92 10.00 -11.54 4.47
C VAL A 92 10.86 -10.78 3.45
N CYS A 93 10.22 -10.08 2.52
CA CYS A 93 10.91 -9.38 1.42
C CYS A 93 11.53 -8.04 1.83
N LYS A 94 11.14 -7.48 2.98
CA LYS A 94 11.50 -6.13 3.44
C LYS A 94 11.20 -5.04 2.42
N ARG A 95 10.18 -5.26 1.58
CA ARG A 95 9.72 -4.34 0.53
C ARG A 95 8.29 -3.91 0.81
N ARG A 96 7.97 -2.68 0.40
CA ARG A 96 6.60 -2.16 0.36
C ARG A 96 5.74 -3.04 -0.55
N VAL A 97 4.55 -3.39 -0.08
CA VAL A 97 3.54 -4.12 -0.83
C VAL A 97 2.51 -3.11 -1.29
N GLU A 98 2.60 -2.74 -2.57
CA GLU A 98 1.64 -1.84 -3.19
C GLU A 98 0.27 -2.49 -3.25
N THR A 99 -0.76 -1.67 -3.10
CA THR A 99 -2.14 -2.12 -3.09
C THR A 99 -2.92 -1.57 -4.26
N THR A 100 -3.95 -2.28 -4.64
CA THR A 100 -4.95 -1.86 -5.61
C THR A 100 -6.25 -1.57 -4.88
N TYR A 101 -7.12 -0.79 -5.49
CA TYR A 101 -8.43 -0.50 -4.94
C TYR A 101 -9.47 -0.45 -6.04
N ASN A 102 -10.70 -0.80 -5.67
CA ASN A 102 -11.88 -0.69 -6.50
C ASN A 102 -12.76 0.43 -5.96
N ILE A 103 -13.45 1.12 -6.87
CA ILE A 103 -14.44 2.13 -6.52
C ILE A 103 -15.79 1.42 -6.50
N LEU A 104 -16.46 1.47 -5.35
CA LEU A 104 -17.79 0.91 -5.17
C LEU A 104 -18.80 2.00 -5.57
N ASN A 105 -19.72 1.67 -6.48
CA ASN A 105 -20.69 2.59 -7.07
C ASN A 105 -22.11 2.15 -6.71
#